data_AF-A0A074W887-F1
#
_entry.id   AF-A0A074W887-F1
#
_cell.length_a   1.000
_cell.length_b   1.000
_cell.length_c   1.000
_cell.angle_alpha   90.00
_cell.angle_beta   90.00
_cell.angle_gamma   90.00
#
_symmetry.space_group_name_H-M   'P 1'
#
loop_
_entity.id
_entity.type
_entity.pdbx_description
1 polymer ?
#
loop_
_entity_poly.entity_id
_entity_poly.type
_entity_poly.pdbx_seq_one_letter_code
_entity_poly.pdbx_strand_id
1 'polypeptide(L)'
;DTRSPIERFRTPPKKPLSVTDIISPAWCELQYWYSLTKYGRVRRTAAMKQGSSVHKVLEEQAATTVTVEVETKEDAFGLRIWNSIQNLRTLRTTGQAREFETWAVIEGQVVNGIIDELSYECPDEDLEANLAQQKETKPKRGRSKKQKVTSEDQTSLDTFFSGSQTAESKDSVWLGNSHVNRRVYIKDVKTRGSKNMPKGEASFRPTSMQLMMYHRMLTLLASNSVPAEQVFARYGLDSSVACSDMFVAQLGSIDSDHQIEAAEQAEMPIHDTIDELLAHNSLEKLWALMISEFQLAMPFSNKPSTPSPIGDVLMAEYRASGSGSVIGSKTFAYDPDVLDAYVKQTMAWWNGERMPKGVEIEEAFKCRMCEFAEVCGWRKNKVEEGVRKARLRNQGKKKSDV
;
A
#
# COMPACT_ATOMS: atom_id res chain seq x y z
N ASP A 1 26.66 22.03 1.09
CA ASP A 1 25.31 21.92 0.51
C ASP A 1 24.32 21.95 1.67
N THR A 2 23.54 23.02 1.78
CA THR A 2 22.59 23.28 2.89
C THR A 2 21.16 22.88 2.58
N ARG A 3 20.90 22.39 1.35
CA ARG A 3 19.58 21.95 0.91
C ARG A 3 19.12 20.72 1.68
N SER A 4 17.81 20.64 1.92
CA SER A 4 17.14 19.49 2.51
C SER A 4 17.29 18.23 1.64
N PRO A 5 17.15 17.02 2.21
CA PRO A 5 17.15 15.78 1.42
C PRO A 5 16.13 15.79 0.28
N ILE A 6 14.93 16.35 0.50
CA ILE A 6 13.89 16.42 -0.52
C ILE A 6 14.31 17.32 -1.69
N GLU A 7 14.83 18.51 -1.40
CA GLU A 7 15.37 19.44 -2.41
C GLU A 7 16.51 18.81 -3.23
N ARG A 8 17.35 18.04 -2.54
CA ARG A 8 18.52 17.42 -3.16
C ARG A 8 18.17 16.23 -4.02
N PHE A 9 17.18 15.41 -3.65
CA PHE A 9 16.99 14.10 -4.27
C PHE A 9 15.62 13.90 -4.92
N ARG A 10 14.63 14.74 -4.64
CA ARG A 10 13.23 14.53 -5.06
C ARG A 10 12.52 15.78 -5.59
N THR A 11 13.22 16.89 -5.83
CA THR A 11 12.69 18.03 -6.61
C THR A 11 12.79 17.78 -8.12
N PRO A 12 11.83 18.24 -8.94
CA PRO A 12 11.93 18.19 -10.40
C PRO A 12 13.31 18.65 -10.92
N PRO A 13 13.89 17.97 -11.92
CA PRO A 13 13.30 16.92 -12.78
C PRO A 13 13.37 15.49 -12.19
N LYS A 14 13.71 15.33 -10.90
CA LYS A 14 13.78 14.00 -10.27
C LYS A 14 12.39 13.43 -10.02
N LYS A 15 12.30 12.11 -9.87
CA LYS A 15 11.06 11.41 -9.53
C LYS A 15 10.47 11.92 -8.19
N PRO A 16 9.14 11.87 -8.02
CA PRO A 16 8.51 12.12 -6.72
C PRO A 16 8.96 11.12 -5.67
N LEU A 17 8.57 11.34 -4.42
CA LEU A 17 8.76 10.35 -3.38
C LEU A 17 7.99 9.07 -3.75
N SER A 18 8.58 7.93 -3.42
CA SER A 18 7.89 6.64 -3.46
C SER A 18 7.60 6.15 -2.05
N VAL A 19 6.67 5.22 -1.89
CA VAL A 19 6.50 4.49 -0.62
C VAL A 19 7.84 3.86 -0.21
N THR A 20 8.60 3.31 -1.15
CA THR A 20 9.95 2.80 -0.87
C THR A 20 10.88 3.86 -0.28
N ASP A 21 10.79 5.14 -0.69
CA ASP A 21 11.60 6.23 -0.14
C ASP A 21 11.21 6.60 1.29
N ILE A 22 9.93 6.42 1.65
CA ILE A 22 9.43 6.68 3.00
C ILE A 22 9.71 5.48 3.91
N ILE A 23 9.71 4.25 3.39
CA ILE A 23 9.87 3.02 4.17
C ILE A 23 11.34 2.58 4.31
N SER A 24 12.17 2.73 3.29
CA SER A 24 13.58 2.29 3.35
C SER A 24 14.38 2.89 4.53
N PRO A 25 14.15 4.15 4.95
CA PRO A 25 14.78 4.72 6.15
C PRO A 25 14.33 4.08 7.46
N ALA A 26 13.20 3.36 7.51
CA ALA A 26 12.65 2.73 8.72
C ALA A 26 13.65 1.80 9.41
N TRP A 27 14.56 1.21 8.64
CA TRP A 27 15.61 0.35 9.18
C TRP A 27 16.83 1.15 9.66
N CYS A 28 17.37 2.05 8.83
CA CYS A 28 18.49 2.91 9.19
C CYS A 28 18.55 4.15 8.30
N GLU A 29 18.10 5.30 8.81
CA GLU A 29 18.09 6.55 8.06
C GLU A 29 19.50 6.99 7.67
N LEU A 30 20.50 6.75 8.52
CA LEU A 30 21.91 7.04 8.20
C LEU A 30 22.41 6.25 7.00
N GLN A 31 22.11 4.95 6.91
CA GLN A 31 22.51 4.15 5.76
C GLN A 31 21.84 4.67 4.48
N TYR A 32 20.54 4.96 4.57
CA TYR A 32 19.79 5.48 3.44
C TYR A 32 20.32 6.86 3.00
N TRP A 33 20.61 7.75 3.95
CA TRP A 33 21.28 9.03 3.72
C TRP A 33 22.66 8.88 3.06
N TYR A 34 23.51 7.98 3.55
CA TYR A 34 24.81 7.73 2.94
C TYR A 34 24.68 7.19 1.51
N SER A 35 23.68 6.35 1.25
CA SER A 35 23.39 5.85 -0.10
C SER A 35 23.00 6.99 -1.04
N LEU A 36 22.07 7.85 -0.62
CA LEU A 36 21.63 9.00 -1.42
C LEU A 36 22.78 9.99 -1.66
N THR A 37 23.55 10.32 -0.64
CA THR A 37 24.65 11.30 -0.76
C THR A 37 25.82 10.79 -1.59
N LYS A 38 26.14 9.49 -1.50
CA LYS A 38 27.24 8.89 -2.26
C LYS A 38 26.87 8.56 -3.70
N TYR A 39 25.64 8.09 -3.95
CA TYR A 39 25.24 7.53 -5.25
C TYR A 39 24.07 8.26 -5.93
N GLY A 40 23.43 9.23 -5.26
CA GLY A 40 22.20 9.88 -5.72
C GLY A 40 20.93 9.02 -5.61
N ARG A 41 21.08 7.72 -5.34
CA ARG A 41 20.00 6.72 -5.25
C ARG A 41 20.43 5.53 -4.39
N VAL A 42 19.48 4.78 -3.87
CA VAL A 42 19.76 3.46 -3.28
C VAL A 42 20.02 2.44 -4.39
N ARG A 43 21.13 1.71 -4.30
CA ARG A 43 21.49 0.68 -5.29
C ARG A 43 20.74 -0.62 -4.99
N ARG A 44 20.28 -1.30 -6.05
CA ARG A 44 19.64 -2.62 -5.92
C ARG A 44 20.68 -3.66 -5.53
N THR A 45 20.40 -4.40 -4.46
CA THR A 45 21.22 -5.53 -4.01
C THR A 45 20.86 -6.80 -4.79
N ALA A 46 21.71 -7.84 -4.73
CA ALA A 46 21.40 -9.14 -5.33
C ALA A 46 20.09 -9.73 -4.77
N ALA A 47 19.85 -9.58 -3.46
CA ALA A 47 18.60 -10.00 -2.82
C ALA A 47 17.38 -9.25 -3.37
N MET A 48 17.49 -7.94 -3.64
CA MET A 48 16.40 -7.17 -4.25
C MET A 48 16.10 -7.61 -5.68
N LYS A 49 17.13 -7.96 -6.48
CA LYS A 49 16.93 -8.47 -7.85
C LYS A 49 16.21 -9.82 -7.84
N GLN A 50 16.64 -10.73 -6.96
CA GLN A 50 16.00 -12.03 -6.76
C GLN A 50 14.56 -11.89 -6.22
N GLY A 51 14.32 -10.89 -5.37
CA GLY A 51 12.98 -10.58 -4.91
C GLY A 51 12.07 -10.23 -6.08
N SER A 52 12.52 -9.34 -6.97
CA SER A 52 11.72 -8.93 -8.13
C SER A 52 11.42 -10.06 -9.12
N SER A 53 12.27 -11.08 -9.23
CA SER A 53 11.89 -12.25 -10.06
C SER A 53 10.74 -13.05 -9.46
N VAL A 54 10.61 -13.11 -8.12
CA VAL A 54 9.47 -13.78 -7.48
C VAL A 54 8.19 -12.99 -7.72
N HIS A 55 8.21 -11.65 -7.60
CA HIS A 55 7.04 -10.82 -7.92
C HIS A 55 6.62 -10.96 -9.38
N LYS A 56 7.59 -10.95 -10.31
CA LYS A 56 7.30 -11.12 -11.74
C LYS A 56 6.57 -12.44 -12.03
N VAL A 57 7.04 -13.56 -11.47
CA VAL A 57 6.37 -14.86 -11.63
C VAL A 57 4.95 -14.84 -11.05
N LEU A 58 4.78 -14.15 -9.93
CA LEU A 58 3.52 -14.01 -9.22
C LEU A 58 2.51 -13.10 -9.94
N GLU A 59 3.00 -12.09 -10.66
CA GLU A 59 2.26 -11.20 -11.56
C GLU A 59 1.81 -11.95 -12.81
N GLU A 60 2.71 -12.67 -13.48
CA GLU A 60 2.44 -13.49 -14.67
C GLU A 60 1.42 -14.62 -14.41
N GLN A 61 1.25 -15.04 -13.15
CA GLN A 61 0.21 -15.98 -12.73
C GLN A 61 -1.18 -15.36 -12.65
N ALA A 62 -1.26 -14.04 -12.44
CA ALA A 62 -2.51 -13.31 -12.26
C ALA A 62 -2.98 -12.62 -13.54
N ALA A 63 -2.05 -12.16 -14.38
CA ALA A 63 -2.35 -11.46 -15.62
C ALA A 63 -1.26 -11.68 -16.69
N THR A 64 -1.66 -11.62 -17.95
CA THR A 64 -0.75 -11.67 -19.09
C THR A 64 -0.08 -10.30 -19.27
N THR A 65 1.25 -10.27 -19.35
CA THR A 65 1.97 -9.03 -19.66
C THR A 65 1.92 -8.75 -21.16
N VAL A 66 1.40 -7.57 -21.53
CA VAL A 66 1.39 -7.09 -22.91
C VAL A 66 2.28 -5.86 -23.06
N THR A 67 3.03 -5.79 -24.15
CA THR A 67 3.89 -4.64 -24.44
C THR A 67 3.11 -3.57 -25.19
N VAL A 68 3.06 -2.36 -24.64
CA VAL A 68 2.43 -1.18 -25.24
C VAL A 68 3.51 -0.14 -25.55
N GLU A 69 3.49 0.40 -26.77
CA GLU A 69 4.39 1.48 -27.18
C GLU A 69 3.77 2.83 -26.78
N VAL A 70 4.60 3.75 -26.28
CA VAL A 70 4.18 5.08 -25.82
C VAL A 70 4.99 6.16 -26.52
N GLU A 71 4.30 7.16 -27.10
CA GLU A 71 4.94 8.25 -27.85
C GLU A 71 5.21 9.46 -26.95
N THR A 72 4.27 9.76 -26.06
CA THR A 72 4.29 10.93 -25.18
C THR A 72 4.47 10.55 -23.71
N LYS A 73 4.82 11.54 -22.87
CA LYS A 73 4.85 11.31 -21.41
C LYS A 73 3.45 11.12 -20.85
N GLU A 74 2.48 11.75 -21.51
CA GLU A 74 1.05 11.65 -21.26
C GLU A 74 0.59 10.22 -21.53
N ASP A 75 0.90 9.61 -22.68
CA ASP A 75 0.59 8.19 -22.96
C ASP A 75 1.21 7.27 -21.92
N ALA A 76 2.49 7.51 -21.57
CA ALA A 76 3.18 6.72 -20.55
C ALA A 76 2.52 6.80 -19.17
N PHE A 77 1.93 7.94 -18.82
CA PHE A 77 1.17 8.07 -17.58
C PHE A 77 -0.26 7.53 -17.73
N GLY A 78 -0.89 7.70 -18.89
CA GLY A 78 -2.20 7.16 -19.24
C GLY A 78 -2.21 5.64 -19.13
N LEU A 79 -1.15 4.97 -19.59
CA LEU A 79 -0.97 3.52 -19.42
C LEU A 79 -1.00 3.09 -17.95
N ARG A 80 -0.41 3.90 -17.06
CA ARG A 80 -0.41 3.61 -15.61
C ARG A 80 -1.82 3.71 -15.03
N ILE A 81 -2.59 4.72 -15.44
CA ILE A 81 -4.01 4.87 -15.05
C ILE A 81 -4.83 3.71 -15.61
N TRP A 82 -4.62 3.34 -16.88
CA TRP A 82 -5.31 2.22 -17.52
C TRP A 82 -5.02 0.90 -16.83
N ASN A 83 -3.78 0.64 -16.43
CA ASN A 83 -3.44 -0.55 -15.65
C ASN A 83 -4.17 -0.58 -14.29
N SER A 84 -4.37 0.58 -13.64
CA SER A 84 -5.20 0.65 -12.43
C SER A 84 -6.68 0.38 -12.71
N ILE A 85 -7.24 0.88 -13.82
CA ILE A 85 -8.61 0.56 -14.28
C ILE A 85 -8.76 -0.95 -14.48
N GLN A 86 -7.84 -1.56 -15.23
CA GLN A 86 -7.86 -2.98 -15.51
C GLN A 86 -7.72 -3.82 -14.25
N ASN A 87 -6.81 -3.47 -13.34
CA ASN A 87 -6.70 -4.14 -12.05
C ASN A 87 -8.00 -4.07 -11.23
N LEU A 88 -8.74 -2.95 -11.25
CA LEU A 88 -10.03 -2.83 -10.55
C LEU A 88 -11.10 -3.72 -11.20
N ARG A 89 -11.12 -3.80 -12.53
CA ARG A 89 -12.00 -4.70 -13.29
C ARG A 89 -11.68 -6.16 -12.97
N THR A 90 -10.41 -6.55 -13.05
CA THR A 90 -9.93 -7.89 -12.68
C THR A 90 -10.29 -8.22 -11.24
N LEU A 91 -10.05 -7.32 -10.28
CA LEU A 91 -10.42 -7.52 -8.88
C LEU A 91 -11.92 -7.84 -8.72
N ARG A 92 -12.80 -7.13 -9.44
CA ARG A 92 -14.25 -7.40 -9.39
C ARG A 92 -14.63 -8.75 -9.98
N THR A 93 -13.97 -9.17 -11.06
CA THR A 93 -14.29 -10.40 -11.79
C THR A 93 -13.69 -11.64 -11.12
N THR A 94 -12.41 -11.61 -10.77
CA THR A 94 -11.65 -12.77 -10.26
C THR A 94 -11.57 -12.81 -8.74
N GLY A 95 -11.77 -11.66 -8.08
CA GLY A 95 -11.60 -11.50 -6.64
C GLY A 95 -10.19 -11.13 -6.19
N GLN A 96 -9.23 -11.01 -7.12
CA GLN A 96 -7.84 -10.67 -6.80
C GLN A 96 -7.18 -9.87 -7.95
N ALA A 97 -6.32 -8.92 -7.61
CA ALA A 97 -5.48 -8.19 -8.56
C ALA A 97 -4.08 -7.93 -7.98
N ARG A 98 -3.07 -7.76 -8.84
CA ARG A 98 -1.66 -7.61 -8.44
C ARG A 98 -0.99 -6.39 -9.06
N GLU A 99 0.10 -5.96 -8.44
CA GLU A 99 0.92 -4.82 -8.91
C GLU A 99 0.08 -3.54 -9.15
N PHE A 100 -0.80 -3.24 -8.20
CA PHE A 100 -1.71 -2.10 -8.28
C PHE A 100 -0.98 -0.80 -8.02
N GLU A 101 -0.90 0.08 -9.03
CA GLU A 101 -0.32 1.40 -8.87
C GLU A 101 -1.23 2.35 -8.09
N THR A 102 -0.65 3.08 -7.13
CA THR A 102 -1.37 4.05 -6.30
C THR A 102 -0.59 5.36 -6.15
N TRP A 103 -1.32 6.46 -6.00
CA TRP A 103 -0.80 7.80 -5.79
C TRP A 103 -1.52 8.48 -4.63
N ALA A 104 -0.80 9.33 -3.89
CA ALA A 104 -1.39 10.18 -2.87
C ALA A 104 -0.58 11.46 -2.70
N VAL A 105 -1.18 12.48 -2.08
CA VAL A 105 -0.46 13.65 -1.57
C VAL A 105 -0.33 13.50 -0.06
N ILE A 106 0.91 13.38 0.43
CA ILE A 106 1.24 13.15 1.84
C ILE A 106 2.21 14.23 2.29
N GLU A 107 1.85 15.00 3.33
CA GLU A 107 2.67 16.12 3.83
C GLU A 107 3.08 17.10 2.70
N GLY A 108 2.14 17.38 1.79
CA GLY A 108 2.34 18.27 0.63
C GLY A 108 3.18 17.69 -0.50
N GLN A 109 3.57 16.41 -0.43
CA GLN A 109 4.37 15.74 -1.46
C GLN A 109 3.56 14.67 -2.18
N VAL A 110 3.66 14.62 -3.51
CA VAL A 110 3.13 13.49 -4.27
C VAL A 110 3.99 12.26 -3.97
N VAL A 111 3.33 11.18 -3.57
CA VAL A 111 3.92 9.88 -3.28
C VAL A 111 3.31 8.83 -4.21
N ASN A 112 4.13 7.98 -4.82
CA ASN A 112 3.67 6.83 -5.59
C ASN A 112 4.01 5.50 -4.90
N GLY A 113 3.22 4.47 -5.17
CA GLY A 113 3.39 3.13 -4.62
C GLY A 113 2.87 2.05 -5.56
N ILE A 114 3.27 0.81 -5.31
CA ILE A 114 2.78 -0.37 -6.01
C ILE A 114 2.38 -1.38 -4.95
N ILE A 115 1.10 -1.72 -4.92
CA ILE A 115 0.54 -2.69 -3.98
C ILE A 115 0.64 -4.08 -4.63
N ASP A 116 1.36 -4.99 -3.97
CA ASP A 116 1.64 -6.32 -4.55
C ASP A 116 0.36 -7.11 -4.83
N GLU A 117 -0.65 -7.00 -3.95
CA GLU A 117 -1.92 -7.70 -4.12
C GLU A 117 -3.09 -7.01 -3.38
N LEU A 118 -4.22 -6.94 -4.09
CA LEU A 118 -5.55 -6.65 -3.57
C LEU A 118 -6.42 -7.91 -3.68
N SER A 119 -7.21 -8.21 -2.66
CA SER A 119 -8.10 -9.38 -2.65
C SER A 119 -9.41 -9.09 -1.91
N TYR A 120 -10.50 -9.75 -2.30
CA TYR A 120 -11.73 -9.79 -1.49
C TYR A 120 -11.69 -10.83 -0.36
N GLU A 121 -10.67 -11.69 -0.34
CA GLU A 121 -10.48 -12.69 0.71
C GLU A 121 -9.92 -12.02 1.97
N CYS A 122 -10.64 -12.17 3.09
CA CYS A 122 -10.18 -11.68 4.38
C CYS A 122 -8.99 -12.53 4.86
N PRO A 123 -7.83 -11.93 5.15
CA PRO A 123 -6.65 -12.70 5.54
C PRO A 123 -6.73 -13.27 6.97
N ASP A 124 -7.62 -12.75 7.82
CA ASP A 124 -7.81 -13.17 9.22
C ASP A 124 -9.19 -12.71 9.72
N GLU A 125 -10.18 -13.60 9.60
CA GLU A 125 -11.57 -13.32 9.98
C GLU A 125 -11.73 -13.04 11.48
N ASP A 126 -10.96 -13.75 12.32
CA ASP A 126 -11.01 -13.57 13.78
C ASP A 126 -10.49 -12.18 14.16
N LEU A 127 -9.36 -11.76 13.59
CA LEU A 127 -8.82 -10.42 13.85
C LEU A 127 -9.77 -9.33 13.34
N GLU A 128 -10.35 -9.52 12.15
CA GLU A 128 -11.33 -8.59 11.58
C GLU A 128 -12.58 -8.45 12.47
N ALA A 129 -13.13 -9.57 12.95
CA ALA A 129 -14.27 -9.58 13.86
C ALA A 129 -13.95 -8.88 15.20
N ASN A 130 -12.76 -9.14 15.76
CA ASN A 130 -12.30 -8.48 16.97
C ASN A 130 -12.16 -6.95 16.79
N LEU A 131 -11.66 -6.49 15.64
CA LEU A 131 -11.55 -5.06 15.33
C LEU A 131 -12.93 -4.40 15.18
N ALA A 132 -13.89 -5.08 14.55
CA ALA A 132 -15.26 -4.59 14.44
C ALA A 132 -15.90 -4.42 15.84
N GLN A 133 -15.78 -5.41 16.72
CA GLN A 133 -16.28 -5.35 18.09
C GLN A 133 -15.63 -4.23 18.92
N GLN A 134 -14.31 -4.01 18.76
CA GLN A 134 -13.62 -2.90 19.42
C GLN A 134 -14.09 -1.52 18.94
N LYS A 135 -14.47 -1.39 17.65
CA LYS A 135 -15.01 -0.14 17.10
C LYS A 135 -16.42 0.15 17.64
N GLU A 136 -17.23 -0.88 17.89
CA GLU A 136 -18.57 -0.73 18.48
C GLU A 136 -18.54 -0.40 19.98
N THR A 137 -17.59 -0.97 20.72
CA THR A 137 -17.48 -0.83 22.18
C THR A 137 -16.75 0.44 22.64
N LYS A 138 -15.96 1.09 21.78
CA LYS A 138 -15.30 2.37 22.11
C LYS A 138 -16.36 3.47 22.31
N PRO A 139 -16.47 4.09 23.50
CA PRO A 139 -17.41 5.18 23.72
C PRO A 139 -17.06 6.35 22.81
N LYS A 140 -18.04 6.82 22.02
CA LYS A 140 -17.91 8.02 21.18
C LYS A 140 -17.47 9.19 22.06
N ARG A 141 -16.18 9.56 21.97
CA ARG A 141 -15.63 10.73 22.66
C ARG A 141 -16.35 11.98 22.16
N GLY A 142 -17.06 12.68 23.06
CA GLY A 142 -17.47 14.07 22.84
C GLY A 142 -18.96 14.36 22.62
N ARG A 143 -19.89 13.72 23.36
CA ARG A 143 -21.25 14.29 23.49
C ARG A 143 -21.67 14.40 24.95
N SER A 144 -21.78 15.66 25.41
CA SER A 144 -22.29 16.03 26.73
C SER A 144 -23.66 15.39 26.97
N LYS A 145 -23.80 14.65 28.07
CA LYS A 145 -25.05 14.06 28.55
C LYS A 145 -26.11 15.15 28.69
N LYS A 146 -27.12 15.16 27.81
CA LYS A 146 -28.46 15.65 28.16
C LYS A 146 -29.34 14.42 28.34
N GLN A 147 -29.64 14.16 29.60
CA GLN A 147 -30.53 13.13 30.10
C GLN A 147 -31.92 13.31 29.46
N LYS A 148 -32.38 12.33 28.69
CA LYS A 148 -33.79 12.20 28.33
C LYS A 148 -34.23 10.78 28.68
N VAL A 149 -35.03 10.72 29.72
CA VAL A 149 -35.77 9.54 30.18
C VAL A 149 -36.87 9.27 29.15
N THR A 150 -36.97 8.04 28.64
CA THR A 150 -38.23 7.43 28.18
C THR A 150 -38.10 5.90 28.05
N SER A 151 -38.97 5.22 28.80
CA SER A 151 -39.65 3.92 28.65
C SER A 151 -38.95 2.72 27.99
N GLU A 152 -38.88 1.64 28.78
CA GLU A 152 -38.81 0.23 28.39
C GLU A 152 -40.01 -0.11 27.47
N ASP A 153 -39.85 -1.10 26.58
CA ASP A 153 -40.78 -1.57 25.53
C ASP A 153 -40.71 -0.91 24.14
N GLN A 154 -39.54 -0.95 23.49
CA GLN A 154 -39.47 -0.94 22.02
C GLN A 154 -38.46 -1.97 21.52
N THR A 155 -38.95 -3.12 21.04
CA THR A 155 -38.19 -4.09 20.26
C THR A 155 -37.81 -3.47 18.91
N SER A 156 -36.53 -3.53 18.56
CA SER A 156 -35.98 -3.03 17.29
C SER A 156 -36.50 -3.85 16.11
N LEU A 157 -36.78 -3.15 15.00
CA LEU A 157 -37.25 -3.69 13.72
C LEU A 157 -36.30 -4.75 13.09
N ASP A 158 -35.08 -4.91 13.61
CA ASP A 158 -34.11 -5.91 13.15
C ASP A 158 -34.57 -7.35 13.42
N THR A 159 -35.40 -7.60 14.44
CA THR A 159 -35.90 -8.94 14.75
C THR A 159 -37.02 -9.41 13.79
N PHE A 160 -37.55 -8.51 12.95
CA PHE A 160 -38.62 -8.84 11.98
C PHE A 160 -38.07 -9.39 10.66
N PHE A 161 -36.81 -9.10 10.30
CA PHE A 161 -36.21 -9.58 9.05
C PHE A 161 -35.49 -10.93 9.17
N SER A 162 -35.25 -11.43 10.39
CA SER A 162 -34.52 -12.68 10.63
C SER A 162 -35.41 -13.92 10.83
N GLY A 163 -36.72 -13.81 10.65
CA GLY A 163 -37.67 -14.86 10.99
C GLY A 163 -38.65 -15.20 9.88
N SER A 164 -38.19 -15.75 8.74
CA SER A 164 -38.98 -16.71 7.95
C SER A 164 -38.17 -17.27 6.78
N GLN A 165 -37.56 -18.46 6.94
CA GLN A 165 -37.42 -19.45 5.88
C GLN A 165 -37.31 -20.85 6.49
N THR A 166 -38.45 -21.46 6.80
CA THR A 166 -38.61 -22.91 6.81
C THR A 166 -39.79 -23.24 5.90
N ALA A 167 -39.53 -23.45 4.62
CA ALA A 167 -40.38 -24.21 3.71
C ALA A 167 -39.59 -24.55 2.44
N GLU A 168 -39.48 -25.84 2.16
CA GLU A 168 -38.82 -26.42 1.01
C GLU A 168 -39.43 -25.94 -0.32
N SER A 169 -38.60 -25.43 -1.23
CA SER A 169 -38.84 -25.53 -2.68
C SER A 169 -37.49 -25.46 -3.41
N LYS A 170 -37.19 -26.54 -4.15
CA LYS A 170 -36.11 -26.59 -5.13
C LYS A 170 -36.49 -25.71 -6.33
N ASP A 171 -35.47 -25.12 -6.96
CA ASP A 171 -35.48 -24.30 -8.18
C ASP A 171 -35.65 -22.78 -7.98
N SER A 172 -34.53 -22.11 -7.66
CA SER A 172 -34.14 -20.79 -8.20
C SER A 172 -32.73 -20.41 -7.71
N VAL A 173 -31.74 -21.08 -8.28
CA VAL A 173 -30.32 -20.71 -8.18
C VAL A 173 -30.01 -19.82 -9.39
N TRP A 174 -30.03 -18.48 -9.25
CA TRP A 174 -29.11 -17.50 -9.89
C TRP A 174 -29.58 -16.03 -9.81
N LEU A 175 -28.61 -15.15 -9.51
CA LEU A 175 -28.56 -13.67 -9.54
C LEU A 175 -29.36 -12.84 -8.51
N GLY A 176 -28.62 -12.30 -7.53
CA GLY A 176 -29.01 -11.07 -6.81
C GLY A 176 -28.11 -10.74 -5.61
N ASN A 177 -27.24 -9.74 -5.76
CA ASN A 177 -26.64 -8.91 -4.67
C ASN A 177 -25.56 -9.48 -3.72
N SER A 178 -24.69 -10.41 -4.14
CA SER A 178 -23.50 -10.79 -3.32
C SER A 178 -22.38 -9.72 -3.27
N HIS A 179 -22.37 -8.74 -4.18
CA HIS A 179 -21.27 -7.77 -4.30
C HIS A 179 -21.31 -6.59 -3.32
N VAL A 180 -22.41 -6.39 -2.57
CA VAL A 180 -22.63 -5.16 -1.79
C VAL A 180 -21.81 -5.10 -0.49
N ASN A 181 -21.13 -6.19 -0.10
CA ASN A 181 -20.44 -6.28 1.20
C ASN A 181 -19.00 -6.81 1.13
N ARG A 182 -18.39 -6.85 -0.06
CA ARG A 182 -17.00 -7.33 -0.20
C ARG A 182 -16.02 -6.23 0.20
N ARG A 183 -15.27 -6.45 1.28
CA ARG A 183 -14.14 -5.58 1.66
C ARG A 183 -12.91 -5.97 0.86
N VAL A 184 -12.08 -4.99 0.52
CA VAL A 184 -10.78 -5.21 -0.13
C VAL A 184 -9.69 -5.24 0.91
N TYR A 185 -8.87 -6.28 0.87
CA TYR A 185 -7.72 -6.50 1.74
C TYR A 185 -6.42 -6.35 0.97
N ILE A 186 -5.38 -5.91 1.68
CA ILE A 186 -4.06 -5.63 1.11
C ILE A 186 -3.07 -6.67 1.61
N LYS A 187 -2.35 -7.28 0.66
CA LYS A 187 -1.27 -8.20 0.96
C LYS A 187 0.03 -7.73 0.30
N ASP A 188 1.12 -7.85 1.05
CA ASP A 188 2.48 -7.56 0.60
C ASP A 188 3.33 -8.83 0.68
N VAL A 189 4.06 -9.13 -0.40
CA VAL A 189 4.92 -10.31 -0.52
C VAL A 189 6.36 -9.90 -0.27
N LYS A 190 6.98 -10.46 0.76
CA LYS A 190 8.39 -10.26 1.09
C LYS A 190 9.22 -11.50 0.82
N THR A 191 10.24 -11.34 -0.01
CA THR A 191 11.19 -12.43 -0.30
C THR A 191 12.36 -12.44 0.67
N ARG A 192 12.76 -13.64 1.12
CA ARG A 192 13.86 -13.80 2.09
C ARG A 192 14.74 -15.00 1.78
N GLY A 193 16.04 -14.85 2.03
CA GLY A 193 16.99 -15.97 1.95
C GLY A 193 16.95 -16.89 3.18
N SER A 194 16.41 -16.41 4.31
CA SER A 194 16.20 -17.23 5.51
C SER A 194 14.87 -17.97 5.44
N LYS A 195 14.84 -19.23 5.87
CA LYS A 195 13.62 -20.05 5.99
C LYS A 195 12.76 -19.75 7.22
N ASN A 196 13.23 -18.87 8.12
CA ASN A 196 12.50 -18.54 9.35
C ASN A 196 11.81 -17.19 9.22
N MET A 197 10.65 -17.01 9.84
CA MET A 197 9.96 -15.71 9.94
C MET A 197 10.82 -14.62 10.62
N PRO A 198 10.59 -13.32 10.33
CA PRO A 198 11.34 -12.25 10.97
C PRO A 198 11.07 -12.27 12.48
N LYS A 199 12.13 -12.13 13.28
CA LYS A 199 12.03 -12.15 14.74
C LYS A 199 11.99 -10.72 15.26
N GLY A 200 11.02 -10.42 16.11
CA GLY A 200 10.89 -9.12 16.77
C GLY A 200 10.22 -8.05 15.92
N GLU A 201 9.64 -7.08 16.62
CA GLU A 201 8.83 -6.01 16.05
C GLU A 201 9.65 -5.04 15.18
N ALA A 202 10.89 -4.73 15.58
CA ALA A 202 11.79 -3.85 14.85
C ALA A 202 12.08 -4.35 13.41
N SER A 203 12.23 -5.67 13.24
CA SER A 203 12.46 -6.27 11.92
C SER A 203 11.22 -6.25 11.02
N PHE A 204 10.02 -6.23 11.62
CA PHE A 204 8.73 -6.20 10.93
C PHE A 204 8.27 -4.78 10.59
N ARG A 205 8.74 -3.78 11.36
CA ARG A 205 8.35 -2.37 11.25
C ARG A 205 8.36 -1.82 9.81
N PRO A 206 9.38 -2.06 8.96
CA PRO A 206 9.33 -1.54 7.59
C PRO A 206 8.15 -2.10 6.79
N THR A 207 7.89 -3.41 6.90
CA THR A 207 6.77 -4.08 6.23
C THR A 207 5.43 -3.58 6.76
N SER A 208 5.29 -3.41 8.07
CA SER A 208 4.02 -2.90 8.63
C SER A 208 3.75 -1.46 8.22
N MET A 209 4.76 -0.57 8.25
CA MET A 209 4.61 0.81 7.77
C MET A 209 4.29 0.86 6.27
N GLN A 210 4.88 -0.02 5.46
CA GLN A 210 4.59 -0.11 4.02
C GLN A 210 3.13 -0.46 3.76
N LEU A 211 2.62 -1.52 4.38
CA LEU A 211 1.22 -1.95 4.24
C LEU A 211 0.24 -0.88 4.74
N MET A 212 0.52 -0.22 5.87
CA MET A 212 -0.31 0.88 6.37
C MET A 212 -0.29 2.09 5.42
N MET A 213 0.86 2.40 4.82
CA MET A 213 0.96 3.43 3.80
C MET A 213 0.09 3.10 2.59
N TYR A 214 0.15 1.86 2.08
CA TYR A 214 -0.69 1.41 0.98
C TYR A 214 -2.17 1.46 1.31
N HIS A 215 -2.57 1.05 2.52
CA HIS A 215 -3.95 1.20 3.00
C HIS A 215 -4.42 2.66 2.93
N ARG A 216 -3.62 3.60 3.48
CA ARG A 216 -3.95 5.03 3.43
C ARG A 216 -4.04 5.56 2.00
N MET A 217 -3.08 5.23 1.14
CA MET A 217 -3.05 5.69 -0.24
C MET A 217 -4.22 5.15 -1.05
N LEU A 218 -4.52 3.86 -0.93
CA LEU A 218 -5.69 3.23 -1.55
C LEU A 218 -6.99 3.88 -1.07
N THR A 219 -7.12 4.12 0.24
CA THR A 219 -8.28 4.81 0.82
C THR A 219 -8.46 6.22 0.26
N LEU A 220 -7.38 6.99 0.16
CA LEU A 220 -7.43 8.34 -0.40
C LEU A 220 -7.85 8.33 -1.88
N LEU A 221 -7.32 7.39 -2.66
CA LEU A 221 -7.63 7.31 -4.09
C LEU A 221 -9.07 6.82 -4.31
N ALA A 222 -9.49 5.77 -3.61
CA ALA A 222 -10.82 5.20 -3.71
C ALA A 222 -11.94 6.11 -3.19
N SER A 223 -11.63 7.01 -2.25
CA SER A 223 -12.54 8.08 -1.79
C SER A 223 -12.49 9.35 -2.65
N ASN A 224 -11.76 9.34 -3.79
CA ASN A 224 -11.54 10.50 -4.65
C ASN A 224 -10.97 11.73 -3.90
N SER A 225 -10.11 11.49 -2.90
CA SER A 225 -9.46 12.52 -2.08
C SER A 225 -8.07 12.91 -2.58
N VAL A 226 -7.58 12.30 -3.67
CA VAL A 226 -6.26 12.60 -4.25
C VAL A 226 -6.39 13.72 -5.28
N PRO A 227 -5.70 14.87 -5.11
CA PRO A 227 -5.74 15.95 -6.08
C PRO A 227 -5.00 15.58 -7.37
N ALA A 228 -5.73 15.19 -8.42
CA ALA A 228 -5.17 14.74 -9.70
C ALA A 228 -4.23 15.78 -10.33
N GLU A 229 -4.62 17.07 -10.31
CA GLU A 229 -3.81 18.17 -10.83
C GLU A 229 -2.42 18.26 -10.17
N GLN A 230 -2.33 18.05 -8.86
CA GLN A 230 -1.04 18.06 -8.16
C GLN A 230 -0.17 16.87 -8.59
N VAL A 231 -0.78 15.72 -8.85
CA VAL A 231 -0.09 14.55 -9.39
C VAL A 231 0.44 14.88 -10.79
N PHE A 232 -0.41 15.30 -11.72
CA PHE A 232 0.00 15.61 -13.09
C PHE A 232 1.07 16.70 -13.15
N ALA A 233 0.89 17.80 -12.41
CA ALA A 233 1.87 18.88 -12.31
C ALA A 233 3.22 18.37 -11.79
N ARG A 234 3.23 17.43 -10.83
CA ARG A 234 4.48 16.86 -10.31
C ARG A 234 5.23 16.04 -11.36
N TYR A 235 4.52 15.37 -12.27
CA TYR A 235 5.12 14.66 -13.38
C TYR A 235 5.42 15.56 -14.60
N GLY A 236 4.96 16.82 -14.57
CA GLY A 236 5.12 17.76 -15.67
C GLY A 236 4.28 17.37 -16.88
N LEU A 237 3.05 16.90 -16.64
CA LEU A 237 2.10 16.43 -17.64
C LEU A 237 1.02 17.48 -17.89
N ASP A 238 0.55 17.58 -19.13
CA ASP A 238 -0.69 18.29 -19.46
C ASP A 238 -1.85 17.30 -19.46
N SER A 239 -2.80 17.47 -18.53
CA SER A 239 -3.88 16.51 -18.35
C SER A 239 -5.00 16.63 -19.39
N SER A 240 -5.04 17.74 -20.12
CA SER A 240 -6.09 18.05 -21.10
C SER A 240 -5.77 17.59 -22.51
N VAL A 241 -4.49 17.30 -22.79
CA VAL A 241 -4.01 16.82 -24.08
C VAL A 241 -4.58 15.43 -24.35
N ALA A 242 -5.01 15.23 -25.60
CA ALA A 242 -5.47 13.94 -26.04
C ALA A 242 -4.31 12.94 -26.13
N CYS A 243 -4.54 11.70 -25.69
CA CYS A 243 -3.62 10.59 -25.92
C CYS A 243 -3.41 10.36 -27.42
N SER A 244 -2.26 9.78 -27.78
CA SER A 244 -1.97 9.48 -29.19
C SER A 244 -2.93 8.43 -29.76
N ASP A 245 -3.25 8.54 -31.06
CA ASP A 245 -4.10 7.57 -31.76
C ASP A 245 -3.50 6.16 -31.71
N MET A 246 -2.16 6.06 -31.74
CA MET A 246 -1.43 4.80 -31.59
C MET A 246 -1.72 4.16 -30.23
N PHE A 247 -1.63 4.94 -29.16
CA PHE A 247 -1.90 4.47 -27.80
C PHE A 247 -3.34 3.97 -27.67
N VAL A 248 -4.32 4.74 -28.16
CA VAL A 248 -5.74 4.37 -28.14
C VAL A 248 -5.99 3.09 -28.93
N ALA A 249 -5.43 2.98 -30.15
CA ALA A 249 -5.58 1.81 -31.00
C ALA A 249 -4.98 0.54 -30.36
N GLN A 250 -3.77 0.63 -29.80
CA GLN A 250 -3.11 -0.51 -29.16
C GLN A 250 -3.93 -1.01 -27.95
N LEU A 251 -4.37 -0.12 -27.06
CA LEU A 251 -5.16 -0.51 -25.90
C LEU A 251 -6.53 -1.09 -26.28
N GLY A 252 -7.19 -0.50 -27.28
CA GLY A 252 -8.49 -1.00 -27.76
C GLY A 252 -8.41 -2.42 -28.33
N SER A 253 -7.36 -2.73 -29.10
CA SER A 253 -7.13 -4.09 -29.61
C SER A 253 -6.86 -5.09 -28.49
N ILE A 254 -6.01 -4.74 -27.52
CA ILE A 254 -5.66 -5.65 -26.40
C ILE A 254 -6.87 -5.98 -25.54
N ASP A 255 -7.67 -4.96 -25.19
CA ASP A 255 -8.85 -5.17 -24.34
C ASP A 255 -9.94 -5.96 -25.08
N SER A 256 -10.06 -5.77 -26.40
CA SER A 256 -10.97 -6.56 -27.24
C SER A 256 -10.60 -8.05 -27.24
N ASP A 257 -9.32 -8.37 -27.42
CA ASP A 257 -8.85 -9.77 -27.42
C ASP A 257 -9.10 -10.45 -26.07
N HIS A 258 -8.82 -9.75 -24.95
CA HIS A 258 -9.10 -10.27 -23.62
C HIS A 258 -10.59 -10.42 -23.31
N GLN A 259 -11.44 -9.51 -23.81
CA GLN A 259 -12.89 -9.62 -23.66
C GLN A 259 -13.46 -10.78 -24.46
N ILE A 260 -12.92 -11.09 -25.64
CA ILE A 260 -13.32 -12.27 -26.42
C ILE A 260 -13.02 -13.55 -25.64
N GLU A 261 -11.80 -13.69 -25.10
CA GLU A 261 -11.41 -14.83 -24.27
C GLU A 261 -12.29 -14.97 -23.02
N ALA A 262 -12.63 -13.86 -22.36
CA ALA A 262 -13.47 -13.85 -21.17
C ALA A 262 -14.96 -14.12 -21.48
N ALA A 263 -15.48 -13.59 -22.59
CA ALA A 263 -16.87 -13.80 -23.02
C ALA A 263 -17.11 -15.26 -23.41
N GLU A 264 -16.12 -15.92 -24.03
CA GLU A 264 -16.17 -17.36 -24.32
C GLU A 264 -16.21 -18.22 -23.04
N GLN A 265 -15.62 -17.73 -21.94
CA GLN A 265 -15.58 -18.46 -20.66
C GLN A 265 -16.74 -18.15 -19.71
N ALA A 266 -17.38 -16.98 -19.82
CA ALA A 266 -18.30 -16.48 -18.78
C ALA A 266 -19.59 -15.78 -19.28
N GLU A 267 -19.93 -15.84 -20.58
CA GLU A 267 -21.16 -15.24 -21.16
C GLU A 267 -21.38 -13.76 -20.78
N MET A 268 -20.32 -12.96 -20.80
CA MET A 268 -20.38 -11.52 -20.48
C MET A 268 -20.61 -10.66 -21.73
N PRO A 269 -21.30 -9.49 -21.61
CA PRO A 269 -21.48 -8.58 -22.74
C PRO A 269 -20.15 -7.95 -23.15
N ILE A 270 -19.85 -8.01 -24.45
CA ILE A 270 -18.71 -7.34 -25.08
C ILE A 270 -18.98 -5.84 -25.07
N HIS A 271 -18.14 -5.07 -24.38
CA HIS A 271 -18.19 -3.60 -24.42
C HIS A 271 -17.24 -3.11 -25.51
N ASP A 272 -17.64 -2.10 -26.29
CA ASP A 272 -16.76 -1.49 -27.28
C ASP A 272 -15.68 -0.66 -26.58
N THR A 273 -14.51 -1.27 -26.39
CA THR A 273 -13.37 -0.74 -25.63
C THR A 273 -12.73 0.45 -26.31
N ILE A 274 -12.79 0.48 -27.64
CA ILE A 274 -12.29 1.57 -28.46
C ILE A 274 -13.15 2.81 -28.22
N ASP A 275 -14.48 2.67 -28.22
CA ASP A 275 -15.39 3.79 -27.92
C ASP A 275 -15.18 4.33 -26.50
N GLU A 276 -14.94 3.46 -25.51
CA GLU A 276 -14.61 3.88 -24.14
C GLU A 276 -13.30 4.68 -24.08
N LEU A 277 -12.24 4.19 -24.73
CA LEU A 277 -10.95 4.87 -24.77
C LEU A 277 -11.02 6.19 -25.53
N LEU A 278 -11.80 6.26 -26.62
CA LEU A 278 -12.08 7.50 -27.35
C LEU A 278 -12.84 8.51 -26.47
N ALA A 279 -13.82 8.04 -25.69
CA ALA A 279 -14.54 8.88 -24.74
C ALA A 279 -13.62 9.42 -23.64
N HIS A 280 -12.63 8.62 -23.20
CA HIS A 280 -11.69 8.94 -22.14
C HIS A 280 -10.27 9.23 -22.63
N ASN A 281 -10.13 9.85 -23.79
CA ASN A 281 -8.85 10.02 -24.48
C ASN A 281 -7.88 11.07 -23.89
N SER A 282 -7.93 11.40 -22.60
CA SER A 282 -7.00 12.35 -21.96
C SER A 282 -6.77 11.93 -20.51
N LEU A 283 -5.69 12.39 -19.87
CA LEU A 283 -5.37 11.99 -18.49
C LEU A 283 -6.47 12.38 -17.49
N GLU A 284 -7.09 13.55 -17.67
CA GLU A 284 -8.20 14.00 -16.83
C GLU A 284 -9.39 13.02 -16.92
N LYS A 285 -9.75 12.63 -18.14
CA LYS A 285 -10.87 11.71 -18.36
C LYS A 285 -10.53 10.27 -17.95
N LEU A 286 -9.32 9.78 -18.21
CA LEU A 286 -8.85 8.48 -17.73
C LEU A 286 -8.85 8.43 -16.20
N TRP A 287 -8.42 9.51 -15.53
CA TRP A 287 -8.48 9.58 -14.08
C TRP A 287 -9.91 9.53 -13.57
N ALA A 288 -10.84 10.27 -14.19
CA ALA A 288 -12.26 10.21 -13.86
C ALA A 288 -12.84 8.79 -14.04
N LEU A 289 -12.48 8.11 -15.13
CA LEU A 289 -12.84 6.71 -15.35
C LEU A 289 -12.29 5.81 -14.24
N MET A 290 -11.01 5.92 -13.90
CA MET A 290 -10.40 5.17 -12.78
C MET A 290 -11.15 5.39 -11.46
N ILE A 291 -11.57 6.63 -11.16
CA ILE A 291 -12.36 6.93 -9.95
C ILE A 291 -13.75 6.26 -10.02
N SER A 292 -14.39 6.24 -11.20
CA SER A 292 -15.67 5.53 -11.37
C SER A 292 -15.52 4.01 -11.13
N GLU A 293 -14.39 3.43 -11.57
CA GLU A 293 -14.06 2.02 -11.35
C GLU A 293 -13.82 1.71 -9.87
N PHE A 294 -13.22 2.65 -9.13
CA PHE A 294 -13.11 2.56 -7.67
C PHE A 294 -14.47 2.57 -6.99
N GLN A 295 -15.41 3.40 -7.43
CA GLN A 295 -16.77 3.45 -6.86
C GLN A 295 -17.52 2.12 -7.04
N LEU A 296 -17.26 1.40 -8.14
CA LEU A 296 -17.80 0.07 -8.39
C LEU A 296 -17.10 -1.02 -7.56
N ALA A 297 -15.76 -0.95 -7.43
CA ALA A 297 -14.99 -1.99 -6.74
C ALA A 297 -14.97 -1.84 -5.20
N MET A 298 -15.05 -0.60 -4.71
CA MET A 298 -14.91 -0.20 -3.30
C MET A 298 -15.93 0.91 -2.96
N PRO A 299 -17.23 0.60 -2.91
CA PRO A 299 -18.27 1.61 -2.73
C PRO A 299 -18.20 2.24 -1.34
N PHE A 300 -17.69 3.47 -1.26
CA PHE A 300 -17.74 4.27 -0.03
C PHE A 300 -19.17 4.69 0.26
N SER A 301 -19.71 4.25 1.40
CA SER A 301 -21.02 4.65 1.87
C SER A 301 -20.95 5.98 2.60
N ASN A 302 -21.89 6.88 2.30
CA ASN A 302 -22.07 8.14 3.03
C ASN A 302 -22.70 7.93 4.42
N LYS A 303 -23.10 6.69 4.77
CA LYS A 303 -23.67 6.39 6.08
C LYS A 303 -22.53 6.15 7.08
N PRO A 304 -22.49 6.89 8.22
CA PRO A 304 -21.41 6.77 9.19
C PRO A 304 -21.35 5.43 9.94
N SER A 305 -22.37 4.56 9.78
CA SER A 305 -22.43 3.22 10.35
C SER A 305 -21.95 2.12 9.41
N THR A 306 -21.71 2.42 8.14
CA THR A 306 -21.22 1.41 7.19
C THR A 306 -19.70 1.24 7.35
N PRO A 307 -19.19 0.01 7.44
CA PRO A 307 -17.75 -0.23 7.48
C PRO A 307 -17.08 0.28 6.21
N SER A 308 -15.80 0.63 6.34
CA SER A 308 -14.95 0.98 5.19
C SER A 308 -14.93 -0.17 4.17
N PRO A 309 -15.02 0.11 2.86
CA PRO A 309 -14.88 -0.93 1.83
C PRO A 309 -13.46 -1.52 1.78
N ILE A 310 -12.49 -0.92 2.48
CA ILE A 310 -11.14 -1.44 2.63
C ILE A 310 -11.00 -2.02 4.04
N GLY A 311 -10.54 -3.27 4.13
CA GLY A 311 -10.28 -4.03 5.35
C GLY A 311 -9.19 -3.42 6.22
N ASP A 312 -9.38 -3.43 7.55
CA ASP A 312 -8.36 -2.94 8.49
C ASP A 312 -7.32 -4.01 8.82
N VAL A 313 -7.52 -5.26 8.42
CA VAL A 313 -6.50 -6.32 8.53
C VAL A 313 -5.56 -6.29 7.34
N LEU A 314 -4.27 -6.19 7.63
CA LEU A 314 -3.19 -6.15 6.63
C LEU A 314 -2.35 -7.41 6.75
N MET A 315 -1.92 -7.96 5.61
CA MET A 315 -1.17 -9.22 5.56
C MET A 315 0.21 -9.05 4.92
N ALA A 316 1.23 -9.56 5.59
CA ALA A 316 2.55 -9.76 4.99
C ALA A 316 2.79 -11.26 4.78
N GLU A 317 3.07 -11.67 3.55
CA GLU A 317 3.44 -13.04 3.20
C GLU A 317 4.94 -13.14 2.93
N TYR A 318 5.62 -14.08 3.57
CA TYR A 318 7.05 -14.29 3.36
C TYR A 318 7.29 -15.49 2.47
N ARG A 319 8.09 -15.29 1.42
CA ARG A 319 8.48 -16.35 0.47
C ARG A 319 9.99 -16.54 0.44
N ALA A 320 10.43 -17.76 0.22
CA ALA A 320 11.84 -18.07 0.02
C ALA A 320 12.32 -17.47 -1.30
N SER A 321 13.43 -16.71 -1.29
CA SER A 321 13.89 -16.01 -2.49
C SER A 321 14.36 -16.96 -3.60
N GLY A 322 14.82 -18.16 -3.25
CA GLY A 322 15.29 -19.17 -4.22
C GLY A 322 14.16 -19.92 -4.91
N SER A 323 13.18 -20.42 -4.15
CA SER A 323 12.12 -21.30 -4.66
C SER A 323 10.77 -20.62 -4.85
N GLY A 324 10.56 -19.41 -4.31
CA GLY A 324 9.25 -18.76 -4.27
C GLY A 324 8.23 -19.41 -3.31
N SER A 325 8.62 -20.47 -2.58
CA SER A 325 7.75 -21.19 -1.65
C SER A 325 7.41 -20.35 -0.43
N VAL A 326 6.17 -20.46 0.07
CA VAL A 326 5.70 -19.75 1.26
C VAL A 326 6.45 -20.25 2.51
N ILE A 327 6.97 -19.31 3.29
CA ILE A 327 7.60 -19.52 4.60
C ILE A 327 6.55 -19.36 5.71
N GLY A 328 5.67 -18.39 5.54
CA GLY A 328 4.61 -18.06 6.50
C GLY A 328 4.08 -16.66 6.25
N SER A 329 3.01 -16.31 6.94
CA SER A 329 2.37 -15.00 6.88
C SER A 329 2.28 -14.36 8.26
N LYS A 330 2.04 -13.05 8.28
CA LYS A 330 1.75 -12.29 9.50
C LYS A 330 0.65 -11.27 9.21
N THR A 331 -0.43 -11.35 9.96
CA THR A 331 -1.54 -10.40 9.95
C THR A 331 -1.41 -9.41 11.10
N PHE A 332 -1.91 -8.19 10.90
CA PHE A 332 -1.97 -7.14 11.93
C PHE A 332 -2.99 -6.06 11.52
N ALA A 333 -3.42 -5.27 12.50
CA ALA A 333 -4.40 -4.20 12.29
C ALA A 333 -3.75 -2.92 11.74
N TYR A 334 -4.46 -2.24 10.85
CA TYR A 334 -4.17 -0.87 10.43
C TYR A 334 -4.31 0.08 11.62
N ASP A 335 -3.27 0.86 11.88
CA ASP A 335 -3.24 1.87 12.94
C ASP A 335 -2.87 3.23 12.34
N PRO A 336 -3.85 4.15 12.17
CA PRO A 336 -3.60 5.45 11.57
C PRO A 336 -2.71 6.34 12.44
N ASP A 337 -2.81 6.26 13.77
CA ASP A 337 -2.04 7.11 14.69
C ASP A 337 -0.56 6.74 14.64
N VAL A 338 -0.26 5.43 14.57
CA VAL A 338 1.10 4.93 14.40
C VAL A 338 1.68 5.33 13.04
N LEU A 339 0.89 5.24 11.98
CA LEU A 339 1.32 5.65 10.64
C LEU A 339 1.59 7.17 10.58
N ASP A 340 0.70 7.99 11.13
CA ASP A 340 0.84 9.45 11.14
C ASP A 340 2.10 9.88 11.90
N ALA A 341 2.35 9.29 13.07
CA ALA A 341 3.59 9.54 13.83
C ALA A 341 4.84 9.16 13.01
N TYR A 342 4.80 8.02 12.31
CA TYR A 342 5.91 7.56 11.47
C TYR A 342 6.15 8.48 10.27
N VAL A 343 5.10 8.85 9.54
CA VAL A 343 5.17 9.73 8.37
C VAL A 343 5.70 11.09 8.77
N LYS A 344 5.14 11.70 9.82
CA LYS A 344 5.60 13.00 10.33
C LYS A 344 7.07 12.98 10.70
N GLN A 345 7.51 11.96 11.43
CA GLN A 345 8.92 11.82 11.78
C GLN A 345 9.80 11.68 10.53
N THR A 346 9.39 10.86 9.56
CA THR A 346 10.15 10.60 8.34
C THR A 346 10.24 11.85 7.46
N MET A 347 9.14 12.58 7.32
CA MET A 347 9.07 13.82 6.54
C MET A 347 9.87 14.95 7.16
N ALA A 348 9.92 15.07 8.49
CA ALA A 348 10.81 16.02 9.16
C ALA A 348 12.29 15.81 8.78
N TRP A 349 12.71 14.56 8.54
CA TRP A 349 14.05 14.30 8.01
C TRP A 349 14.16 14.66 6.53
N TRP A 350 13.20 14.27 5.69
CA TRP A 350 13.20 14.65 4.26
C TRP A 350 13.23 16.16 4.05
N ASN A 351 12.55 16.93 4.90
CA ASN A 351 12.52 18.39 4.89
C ASN A 351 13.78 19.02 5.49
N GLY A 352 14.69 18.23 6.08
CA GLY A 352 15.91 18.74 6.69
C GLY A 352 15.71 19.37 8.07
N GLU A 353 14.53 19.24 8.67
CA GLU A 353 14.19 19.75 10.01
C GLU A 353 14.91 18.97 11.13
N ARG A 354 15.37 17.75 10.83
CA ARG A 354 16.16 16.92 11.74
C ARG A 354 17.25 16.13 11.03
N MET A 355 18.28 15.76 11.80
CA MET A 355 19.33 14.85 11.35
C MET A 355 18.83 13.40 11.21
N PRO A 356 19.40 12.61 10.28
CA PRO A 356 19.12 11.18 10.16
C PRO A 356 19.56 10.42 11.43
N LYS A 357 18.75 9.44 11.83
CA LYS A 357 19.00 8.54 12.95
C LYS A 357 19.70 7.26 12.50
N GLY A 358 20.50 6.69 13.40
CA GLY A 358 21.05 5.35 13.23
C GLY A 358 19.98 4.28 13.43
N VAL A 359 20.37 3.03 13.16
CA VAL A 359 19.53 1.84 13.39
C VAL A 359 19.18 1.70 14.88
N GLU A 360 18.03 1.10 15.17
CA GLU A 360 17.68 0.69 16.53
C GLU A 360 18.70 -0.32 17.10
N ILE A 361 18.88 -0.32 18.41
CA ILE A 361 19.97 -1.08 19.06
C ILE A 361 19.79 -2.60 18.86
N GLU A 362 18.55 -3.07 18.87
CA GLU A 362 18.15 -4.48 18.64
C GLU A 362 18.53 -4.95 17.23
N GLU A 363 18.60 -4.02 16.28
CA GLU A 363 18.90 -4.27 14.87
C GLU A 363 20.37 -3.94 14.51
N ALA A 364 21.17 -3.51 15.49
CA ALA A 364 22.57 -3.12 15.30
C ALA A 364 23.47 -4.26 14.78
N PHE A 365 23.05 -5.53 14.94
CA PHE A 365 23.77 -6.68 14.36
C PHE A 365 23.90 -6.57 12.84
N LYS A 366 22.94 -5.92 12.17
CA LYS A 366 22.95 -5.72 10.71
C LYS A 366 23.98 -4.66 10.27
N CYS A 367 24.52 -3.86 11.18
CA CYS A 367 25.65 -2.97 10.86
C CYS A 367 26.89 -3.75 10.37
N ARG A 368 27.01 -5.05 10.71
CA ARG A 368 28.12 -5.92 10.26
C ARG A 368 28.14 -6.13 8.75
N MET A 369 27.00 -5.98 8.07
CA MET A 369 26.84 -6.15 6.62
C MET A 369 26.58 -4.82 5.89
N CYS A 370 26.73 -3.69 6.58
CA CYS A 370 26.50 -2.37 5.99
C CYS A 370 27.74 -1.88 5.25
N GLU A 371 27.60 -1.46 3.99
CA GLU A 371 28.72 -0.92 3.19
C GLU A 371 29.35 0.36 3.78
N PHE A 372 28.61 1.07 4.63
CA PHE A 372 29.05 2.32 5.28
C PHE A 372 29.56 2.10 6.70
N ALA A 373 29.70 0.85 7.15
CA ALA A 373 29.96 0.53 8.55
C ALA A 373 31.26 1.17 9.07
N GLU A 374 32.28 1.35 8.23
CA GLU A 374 33.57 1.93 8.61
C GLU A 374 33.53 3.46 8.79
N VAL A 375 32.66 4.13 8.05
CA VAL A 375 32.51 5.60 8.08
C VAL A 375 31.32 6.06 8.92
N CYS A 376 30.49 5.14 9.41
CA CYS A 376 29.27 5.47 10.14
C CYS A 376 29.55 6.08 11.53
N GLY A 377 29.29 7.38 11.68
CA GLY A 377 29.48 8.10 12.94
C GLY A 377 28.66 7.53 14.12
N TRP A 378 27.42 7.10 13.87
CA TRP A 378 26.60 6.46 14.91
C TRP A 378 27.24 5.17 15.45
N ARG A 379 27.83 4.35 14.57
CA ARG A 379 28.51 3.11 14.99
C ARG A 379 29.74 3.44 15.84
N LYS A 380 30.56 4.42 15.43
CA LYS A 380 31.73 4.87 16.19
C LYS A 380 31.33 5.36 17.59
N ASN A 381 30.32 6.23 17.67
CA ASN A 381 29.80 6.75 18.93
C ASN A 381 29.27 5.63 19.85
N LYS A 382 28.58 4.62 19.31
CA LYS A 382 28.06 3.49 20.10
C LYS A 382 29.18 2.58 20.63
N VAL A 383 30.24 2.37 19.85
CA VAL A 383 31.43 1.64 20.31
C VAL A 383 32.09 2.40 21.46
N GLU A 384 32.28 3.71 21.33
CA GLU A 384 32.84 4.56 22.38
C GLU A 384 31.98 4.57 23.65
N GLU A 385 30.66 4.66 23.51
CA GLU A 385 29.72 4.58 24.64
C GLU A 385 29.84 3.23 25.37
N GLY A 386 29.97 2.13 24.64
CA GLY A 386 30.18 0.79 25.18
C GLY A 386 31.51 0.65 25.93
N VAL A 387 32.61 1.15 25.35
CA VAL A 387 33.94 1.18 25.99
C VAL A 387 33.90 2.00 27.28
N ARG A 388 33.24 3.17 27.26
CA ARG A 388 33.08 4.02 28.44
C ARG A 388 32.28 3.30 29.54
N LYS A 389 31.15 2.67 29.21
CA LYS A 389 30.36 1.89 30.18
C LYS A 389 31.15 0.72 30.77
N ALA A 390 31.93 0.00 29.96
CA ALA A 390 32.78 -1.09 30.44
C ALA A 390 33.87 -0.59 31.41
N ARG A 391 34.52 0.54 31.10
CA ARG A 391 35.50 1.18 32.00
C ARG A 391 34.87 1.56 33.34
N LEU A 392 33.70 2.19 33.33
CA LEU A 392 32.97 2.56 34.55
C LEU A 392 32.57 1.34 35.38
N ARG A 393 32.09 0.26 34.75
CA ARG A 393 31.76 -1.00 35.43
C ARG A 393 32.98 -1.63 36.09
N ASN A 394 34.14 -1.60 35.43
CA ASN A 394 35.38 -2.12 35.99
C ASN A 394 35.91 -1.27 37.15
N GLN A 395 35.72 0.06 37.11
CA GLN A 395 36.05 0.95 38.22
C GLN A 395 35.10 0.75 39.43
N GLY A 396 33.82 0.50 39.17
CA GLY A 396 32.84 0.17 40.20
C GLY A 396 33.17 -1.15 40.92
N LYS A 397 33.52 -2.20 40.18
CA LYS A 397 33.97 -3.49 40.76
C LYS A 397 35.22 -3.35 41.63
N LYS A 398 36.21 -2.59 41.17
CA LYS A 398 37.42 -2.30 41.95
C LYS A 398 37.16 -1.51 43.24
N LYS A 399 36.04 -0.78 43.34
CA LYS A 399 35.63 -0.05 44.55
C LYS A 399 34.75 -0.88 45.49
N SER A 400 34.16 -1.98 45.03
CA SER A 400 33.38 -2.90 45.87
C SER A 400 34.20 -4.05 46.45
N ASP A 401 35.40 -4.29 45.90
CA ASP A 401 36.36 -5.29 46.37
C ASP A 401 37.37 -4.71 47.40
N VAL A 402 37.19 -3.45 47.80
CA VAL A 402 37.91 -2.74 48.87
C VAL A 402 36.89 -2.37 49.94
#